data_AF-A0A8B6E5N5-F1
#
_entry.id   AF-A0A8B6E5N5-F1
#
_cell.length_a   1.000
_cell.length_b   1.000
_cell.length_c   1.000
_cell.angle_alpha   90.00
_cell.angle_beta   90.00
_cell.angle_gamma   90.00
#
_symmetry.space_group_name_H-M   'P 1'
#
loop_
_entity.id
_entity.type
_entity.pdbx_description
1 polymer ?
#
loop_
_entity_poly.entity_id
_entity_poly.type
_entity_poly.pdbx_seq_one_letter_code
_entity_poly.pdbx_strand_id
1 'polypeptide(L)'
;MDEDTTQCSFLKRAFPPGLEDEVSIIEANAARTAGPPNDLDDYTKRWLTVGVCLHTVISPVLREYILPILIKLYYRLTVKCQIDKQTYPFHMKTYLSGIHVDLNYETINMNKDIFKKRTNQYDYRVKNPVDLSKLFLQTHMTKYHAIDDSCDSTALLGIIININEFPTTVQTNAYTVSIIC
;
A
#
# COMPACT_ATOMS: atom_id res chain seq x y z
N MET A 1 20.78 6.58 48.64
CA MET A 1 19.37 6.18 48.59
C MET A 1 18.64 7.26 47.82
N ASP A 2 19.01 7.46 46.56
CA ASP A 2 18.65 6.63 45.39
C ASP A 2 17.14 6.84 45.12
N GLU A 3 16.69 7.40 43.99
CA GLU A 3 16.97 6.94 42.64
C GLU A 3 16.64 8.04 41.59
N ASP A 4 17.44 8.05 40.52
CA ASP A 4 17.43 8.95 39.37
C ASP A 4 16.34 8.54 38.35
N THR A 5 15.67 9.50 37.72
CA THR A 5 15.04 9.26 36.41
C THR A 5 15.11 10.52 35.55
N THR A 6 16.27 10.66 34.92
CA THR A 6 16.53 11.41 33.69
C THR A 6 15.34 11.41 32.72
N GLN A 7 14.66 12.55 32.58
CA GLN A 7 13.69 12.77 31.50
C GLN A 7 14.41 13.45 30.32
N CYS A 8 14.61 12.70 29.26
CA CYS A 8 15.30 13.11 28.04
C CYS A 8 14.59 14.32 27.41
N SER A 9 15.32 15.41 27.25
CA SER A 9 14.88 16.66 26.66
C SER A 9 14.52 16.47 25.18
N PHE A 10 13.22 16.43 24.88
CA PHE A 10 12.75 16.59 23.51
C PHE A 10 13.01 18.02 23.07
N LEU A 11 13.85 18.17 22.05
CA LEU A 11 14.10 19.41 21.32
C LEU A 11 12.75 20.04 20.92
N LYS A 12 12.37 21.13 21.58
CA LYS A 12 11.30 22.03 21.09
C LYS A 12 11.77 22.61 19.77
N ARG A 13 11.41 21.95 18.66
CA ARG A 13 11.59 22.49 17.33
C ARG A 13 10.65 23.69 17.21
N ALA A 14 11.22 24.89 17.14
CA ALA A 14 10.45 26.10 16.91
C ALA A 14 9.69 25.97 15.59
N PHE A 15 8.38 26.23 15.62
CA PHE A 15 7.53 26.23 14.44
C PHE A 15 7.98 27.33 13.47
N PRO A 16 8.08 27.06 12.15
CA PRO A 16 8.41 28.07 11.16
C PRO A 16 7.34 29.17 11.12
N PRO A 17 7.72 30.46 11.04
CA PRO A 17 6.75 31.55 10.91
C PRO A 17 6.05 31.44 9.55
N GLY A 18 4.71 31.37 9.58
CA GLY A 18 3.83 31.20 8.42
C GLY A 18 3.00 29.91 8.43
N LEU A 19 3.37 28.90 9.23
CA LEU A 19 2.52 27.72 9.46
C LEU A 19 1.31 28.03 10.34
N GLU A 20 1.43 29.01 11.22
CA GLU A 20 0.30 29.48 12.04
C GLU A 20 -0.75 30.19 11.18
N ASP A 21 -0.33 30.89 10.14
CA ASP A 21 -1.21 31.53 9.16
C ASP A 21 -1.85 30.48 8.23
N GLU A 22 -1.10 29.46 7.78
CA GLU A 22 -1.67 28.35 7.01
C GLU A 22 -2.64 27.50 7.84
N VAL A 23 -2.33 27.22 9.11
CA VAL A 23 -3.24 26.53 10.04
C VAL A 23 -4.48 27.39 10.28
N SER A 24 -4.32 28.71 10.46
CA SER A 24 -5.45 29.63 10.62
C SER A 24 -6.33 29.70 9.37
N ILE A 25 -5.74 29.61 8.17
CA ILE A 25 -6.47 29.58 6.90
C ILE A 25 -7.18 28.22 6.71
N ILE A 26 -6.57 27.11 7.13
CA ILE A 26 -7.21 25.79 7.12
C ILE A 26 -8.35 25.74 8.14
N GLU A 27 -8.18 26.33 9.32
CA GLU A 27 -9.21 26.46 10.35
C GLU A 27 -10.36 27.38 9.92
N ALA A 28 -10.08 28.47 9.21
CA ALA A 28 -11.08 29.41 8.70
C ALA A 28 -11.85 28.88 7.48
N ASN A 29 -11.19 28.12 6.60
CA ASN A 29 -11.85 27.45 5.46
C ASN A 29 -12.58 26.16 5.87
N ALA A 30 -12.22 25.59 7.03
CA ALA A 30 -13.01 24.58 7.71
C ALA A 30 -14.19 25.22 8.45
N ALA A 31 -15.06 25.92 7.71
CA ALA A 31 -16.43 26.18 8.11
C ALA A 31 -17.18 24.84 8.25
N ARG A 32 -16.79 24.10 9.29
CA ARG A 32 -17.55 23.02 9.88
C ARG A 32 -18.79 23.68 10.43
N THR A 33 -19.92 23.30 9.86
CA THR A 33 -21.25 23.49 10.43
C THR A 33 -21.15 23.32 11.94
N ALA A 34 -21.38 24.40 12.68
CA ALA A 34 -21.35 24.42 14.13
C ALA A 34 -22.56 23.65 14.67
N GLY A 35 -22.46 22.33 14.68
CA GLY A 35 -23.29 21.39 15.40
C GLY A 35 -22.38 20.34 16.05
N PRO A 36 -22.80 19.69 17.15
CA PRO A 36 -21.96 18.69 17.82
C PRO A 36 -21.54 17.61 16.82
N PRO A 37 -20.28 17.13 16.83
CA PRO A 37 -19.77 16.18 15.85
C PRO A 37 -20.33 14.78 16.15
N ASN A 38 -21.60 14.58 15.84
CA ASN A 38 -22.35 13.34 16.04
C ASN A 38 -23.21 13.00 14.82
N ASP A 39 -22.92 13.57 13.66
CA ASP A 39 -23.76 13.49 12.46
C ASP A 39 -23.62 12.16 11.68
N LEU A 40 -23.08 11.13 12.32
CA LEU A 40 -23.17 9.75 11.83
C LEU A 40 -24.19 9.00 12.66
N ASP A 41 -25.20 8.45 12.00
CA ASP A 41 -26.15 7.51 12.60
C ASP A 41 -25.40 6.37 13.30
N ASP A 42 -25.98 5.84 14.37
CA ASP A 42 -25.36 4.78 15.18
C ASP A 42 -25.05 3.54 14.34
N TYR A 43 -25.87 3.29 13.32
CA TYR A 43 -25.60 2.25 12.32
C TYR A 43 -24.28 2.50 11.58
N THR A 44 -24.06 3.71 11.08
CA THR A 44 -22.84 4.06 10.33
C THR A 44 -21.62 4.07 11.24
N LYS A 45 -21.77 4.52 12.50
CA LYS A 45 -20.70 4.43 13.52
C LYS A 45 -20.28 2.98 13.78
N ARG A 46 -21.26 2.06 13.88
CA ARG A 46 -20.98 0.62 14.05
C ARG A 46 -20.25 0.03 12.85
N TRP A 47 -20.70 0.31 11.62
CA TRP A 47 -20.02 -0.19 10.42
C TRP A 47 -18.64 0.41 10.22
N LEU A 48 -18.45 1.70 10.54
CA LEU A 48 -17.13 2.33 10.53
C LEU A 48 -16.19 1.64 11.53
N THR A 49 -16.68 1.37 12.75
CA THR A 49 -15.90 0.65 13.76
C THR A 49 -15.52 -0.74 13.27
N VAL A 50 -16.46 -1.48 12.66
CA VAL A 50 -16.18 -2.78 12.06
C VAL A 50 -15.13 -2.66 10.95
N GLY A 51 -15.24 -1.67 10.06
CA GLY A 51 -14.26 -1.45 8.98
C GLY A 51 -12.87 -1.10 9.49
N VAL A 52 -12.76 -0.23 10.51
CA VAL A 52 -11.48 0.12 11.15
C VAL A 52 -10.88 -1.08 11.88
N CYS A 53 -11.69 -1.84 12.62
CA CYS A 53 -11.25 -3.08 13.27
C CYS A 53 -10.82 -4.12 12.22
N LEU A 54 -11.55 -4.23 11.11
CA LEU A 54 -11.21 -5.13 10.02
C LEU A 54 -9.84 -4.76 9.44
N HIS A 55 -9.62 -3.49 9.08
CA HIS A 55 -8.33 -3.06 8.57
C HIS A 55 -7.20 -3.28 9.60
N THR A 56 -7.41 -2.89 10.86
CA THR A 56 -6.36 -2.98 11.88
C THR A 56 -6.00 -4.41 12.27
N VAL A 57 -6.96 -5.34 12.24
CA VAL A 57 -6.74 -6.75 12.61
C VAL A 57 -6.36 -7.60 11.40
N ILE A 58 -7.00 -7.40 10.25
CA ILE A 58 -6.79 -8.24 9.06
C ILE A 58 -5.52 -7.84 8.30
N SER A 59 -5.20 -6.55 8.16
CA SER A 59 -3.99 -6.12 7.44
C SER A 59 -2.70 -6.78 7.96
N PRO A 60 -2.40 -6.83 9.27
CA PRO A 60 -1.17 -7.47 9.75
C PRO A 60 -1.17 -8.99 9.46
N VAL A 61 -2.30 -9.66 9.65
CA VAL A 61 -2.43 -11.11 9.38
C VAL A 61 -2.23 -11.43 7.90
N LEU A 62 -2.84 -10.65 7.01
CA LEU A 62 -2.64 -10.81 5.56
C LEU A 62 -1.21 -10.51 5.15
N ARG A 63 -0.57 -9.52 5.77
CA ARG A 63 0.83 -9.17 5.49
C ARG A 63 1.76 -10.35 5.81
N GLU A 64 1.61 -10.94 6.99
CA GLU A 64 2.40 -12.12 7.40
C GLU A 64 2.16 -13.33 6.48
N TYR A 65 0.93 -13.48 5.98
CA TYR A 65 0.58 -14.55 5.06
C TYR A 65 1.14 -14.35 3.63
N ILE A 66 1.07 -13.14 3.10
CA ILE A 66 1.48 -12.79 1.72
C ILE A 66 3.00 -12.81 1.56
N LEU A 67 3.73 -12.27 2.55
CA LEU A 67 5.17 -12.05 2.48
C LEU A 67 5.98 -13.31 2.09
N PRO A 68 5.83 -14.49 2.73
CA PRO A 68 6.60 -15.68 2.37
C PRO A 68 6.31 -16.18 0.95
N ILE A 69 5.04 -16.10 0.53
CA ILE A 69 4.60 -16.52 -0.81
C ILE A 69 5.21 -15.60 -1.86
N LEU A 70 5.22 -14.30 -1.60
CA LEU A 70 5.80 -13.30 -2.49
C LEU A 70 7.32 -13.43 -2.61
N ILE A 71 8.03 -13.68 -1.50
CA ILE A 71 9.48 -13.94 -1.50
C ILE A 71 9.79 -15.16 -2.37
N LYS A 72 9.06 -16.27 -2.18
CA LYS A 72 9.23 -17.48 -2.98
C LYS A 72 8.97 -17.22 -4.46
N LEU A 73 7.90 -16.48 -4.79
CA LEU A 73 7.57 -16.09 -6.14
C LEU A 73 8.68 -15.24 -6.78
N TYR A 74 9.20 -14.27 -6.04
CA TYR A 74 10.29 -13.39 -6.49
C TYR A 74 11.53 -14.18 -6.89
N TYR A 75 12.00 -15.10 -6.04
CA TYR A 75 13.16 -15.93 -6.37
C TYR A 75 12.91 -16.81 -7.59
N ARG A 76 11.71 -17.39 -7.71
CA ARG A 76 11.35 -18.20 -8.88
C ARG A 76 11.36 -17.37 -10.16
N LEU A 77 10.82 -16.15 -10.13
CA LEU A 77 10.81 -15.24 -11.28
C LEU A 77 12.20 -14.70 -11.62
N THR A 78 13.05 -14.50 -10.62
CA THR A 78 14.46 -14.15 -10.80
C THR A 78 15.19 -15.24 -11.58
N VAL A 79 15.03 -16.51 -11.19
CA VAL A 79 15.68 -17.64 -11.86
C VAL A 79 15.12 -17.87 -13.27
N LYS A 80 13.79 -17.86 -13.44
CA LYS A 80 13.14 -18.23 -14.70
C LYS A 80 13.10 -17.10 -15.73
N CYS A 81 12.85 -15.88 -15.26
CA CYS A 81 12.50 -14.73 -16.10
C CYS A 81 13.49 -13.56 -15.95
N GLN A 82 14.52 -13.70 -15.10
CA GLN A 82 15.52 -12.67 -14.81
C GLN A 82 14.89 -11.31 -14.52
N ILE A 83 13.85 -11.32 -13.68
CA ILE A 83 13.02 -10.14 -13.39
C ILE A 83 13.82 -8.98 -12.76
N ASP A 84 14.95 -9.30 -12.13
CA ASP A 84 15.94 -8.39 -11.57
C ASP A 84 16.80 -7.67 -12.65
N LYS A 85 16.82 -8.20 -13.88
CA LYS A 85 17.66 -7.72 -15.00
C LYS A 85 16.85 -7.28 -16.22
N GLN A 86 15.54 -7.11 -16.07
CA GLN A 86 14.67 -6.73 -17.17
C GLN A 86 15.00 -5.33 -17.71
N THR A 87 14.84 -5.19 -19.02
CA THR A 87 15.08 -3.95 -19.78
C THR A 87 13.84 -3.61 -20.60
N TYR A 88 13.70 -2.35 -21.04
CA TYR A 88 12.53 -1.89 -21.81
C TYR A 88 12.11 -2.83 -22.96
N PRO A 89 13.00 -3.34 -23.84
CA PRO A 89 12.58 -4.24 -24.91
C PRO A 89 12.23 -5.67 -24.45
N PHE A 90 12.76 -6.12 -23.29
CA PHE A 90 12.69 -7.51 -22.84
C PHE A 90 12.06 -7.66 -21.44
N HIS A 91 11.15 -6.76 -21.07
CA HIS A 91 10.40 -6.88 -19.82
C HIS A 91 9.17 -7.77 -19.98
N MET A 92 8.75 -8.35 -18.87
CA MET A 92 7.57 -9.21 -18.82
C MET A 92 6.31 -8.35 -18.76
N LYS A 93 5.53 -8.29 -19.84
CA LYS A 93 4.32 -7.45 -19.87
C LYS A 93 3.18 -8.03 -19.04
N THR A 94 3.06 -9.35 -19.04
CA THR A 94 1.95 -10.06 -18.43
C THR A 94 2.44 -11.21 -17.56
N TYR A 95 1.75 -11.42 -16.44
CA TYR A 95 1.92 -12.59 -15.60
C TYR A 95 0.87 -13.63 -15.98
N LEU A 96 1.30 -14.65 -16.71
CA LEU A 96 0.46 -15.75 -17.19
C LEU A 96 0.35 -16.84 -16.13
N SER A 97 -0.81 -16.85 -15.49
CA SER A 97 -1.00 -17.55 -14.23
C SER A 97 -2.50 -17.83 -14.02
N GLY A 98 -3.16 -18.34 -15.06
CA GLY A 98 -4.63 -18.54 -15.13
C GLY A 98 -5.39 -17.21 -15.33
N ILE A 99 -5.05 -16.24 -14.49
CA ILE A 99 -5.21 -14.78 -14.59
C ILE A 99 -4.41 -14.14 -15.74
N HIS A 100 -4.97 -13.45 -16.74
CA HIS A 100 -4.15 -12.49 -17.51
C HIS A 100 -4.00 -11.21 -16.68
N VAL A 101 -2.88 -11.07 -15.98
CA VAL A 101 -2.57 -9.87 -15.19
C VAL A 101 -1.50 -9.05 -15.88
N ASP A 102 -1.83 -7.81 -16.22
CA ASP A 102 -0.89 -6.84 -16.76
C ASP A 102 0.01 -6.31 -15.64
N LEU A 103 1.33 -6.40 -15.83
CA LEU A 103 2.29 -5.95 -14.83
C LEU A 103 2.52 -4.45 -14.93
N ASN A 104 2.32 -3.76 -13.81
CA ASN A 104 2.34 -2.31 -13.74
C ASN A 104 3.73 -1.76 -13.36
N TYR A 105 4.61 -1.59 -14.34
CA TYR A 105 5.96 -1.05 -14.10
C TYR A 105 6.00 0.44 -13.73
N GLU A 106 4.89 1.17 -13.83
CA GLU A 106 4.82 2.57 -13.39
C GLU A 106 5.02 2.71 -11.89
N THR A 107 4.67 1.68 -11.12
CA THR A 107 4.58 1.70 -9.66
C THR A 107 5.88 1.35 -8.96
N ILE A 108 6.87 0.84 -9.69
CA ILE A 108 8.18 0.49 -9.16
C ILE A 108 9.22 1.57 -9.51
N ASN A 109 10.32 1.61 -8.75
CA ASN A 109 11.48 2.48 -9.00
C ASN A 109 11.16 3.97 -9.21
N MET A 110 10.03 4.45 -8.69
CA MET A 110 9.53 5.82 -8.92
C MET A 110 9.38 6.17 -10.41
N ASN A 111 9.14 5.16 -11.26
CA ASN A 111 9.08 5.32 -12.71
C ASN A 111 8.05 6.38 -13.12
N LYS A 112 6.86 6.36 -12.50
CA LYS A 112 5.82 7.35 -12.75
C LYS A 112 6.22 8.77 -12.32
N ASP A 113 6.90 8.92 -11.19
CA ASP A 113 7.25 10.24 -10.67
C ASP A 113 8.39 10.88 -11.47
N ILE A 114 9.37 10.07 -11.87
CA ILE A 114 10.57 10.52 -12.60
C ILE A 114 10.28 10.69 -14.09
N PHE A 115 9.68 9.68 -14.73
CA PHE A 115 9.57 9.59 -16.18
C PHE A 115 8.15 9.84 -16.69
N LYS A 116 7.15 9.94 -15.81
CA LYS A 116 5.73 10.23 -16.10
C LYS A 116 5.08 9.27 -17.09
N LYS A 117 5.15 9.57 -18.38
CA LYS A 117 4.59 8.75 -19.48
C LYS A 117 5.68 8.19 -20.40
N ARG A 118 6.96 8.47 -20.13
CA ARG A 118 8.11 8.02 -20.92
C ARG A 118 8.50 6.59 -20.53
N THR A 119 7.67 5.64 -20.94
CA THR A 119 7.84 4.21 -20.62
C THR A 119 9.19 3.65 -21.08
N ASN A 120 9.75 4.17 -22.18
CA ASN A 120 11.06 3.80 -22.68
C ASN A 120 12.24 4.11 -21.73
N GLN A 121 12.05 4.99 -20.75
CA GLN A 121 13.07 5.39 -19.78
C GLN A 121 12.88 4.73 -18.40
N TYR A 122 11.83 3.91 -18.25
CA TYR A 122 11.56 3.27 -16.96
C TYR A 122 12.67 2.28 -16.58
N ASP A 123 12.93 2.18 -15.28
CA ASP A 123 13.71 1.10 -14.71
C ASP A 123 12.80 -0.12 -14.49
N TYR A 124 12.92 -1.10 -15.38
CA TYR A 124 12.13 -2.34 -15.39
C TYR A 124 12.64 -3.39 -14.41
N ARG A 125 13.74 -3.14 -13.69
CA ARG A 125 14.33 -4.10 -12.76
C ARG A 125 13.53 -4.16 -11.47
N VAL A 126 13.07 -5.36 -11.11
CA VAL A 126 12.44 -5.60 -9.81
C VAL A 126 13.53 -5.97 -8.81
N LYS A 127 13.80 -5.07 -7.86
CA LYS A 127 14.95 -5.20 -6.94
C LYS A 127 14.62 -6.05 -5.72
N ASN A 128 13.38 -5.93 -5.25
CA ASN A 128 12.94 -6.52 -3.99
C ASN A 128 11.58 -7.23 -4.16
N PRO A 129 11.24 -8.18 -3.28
CA PRO A 129 9.90 -8.79 -3.24
C PRO A 129 8.79 -7.74 -3.07
N VAL A 130 9.05 -6.68 -2.31
CA VAL A 130 8.11 -5.56 -2.15
C VAL A 130 7.82 -4.87 -3.48
N ASP A 131 8.84 -4.63 -4.32
CA ASP A 131 8.61 -4.05 -5.65
C ASP A 131 7.88 -5.03 -6.57
N LEU A 132 8.08 -6.34 -6.40
CA LEU A 132 7.28 -7.34 -7.10
C LEU A 132 5.79 -7.21 -6.76
N SER A 133 5.42 -6.99 -5.49
CA SER A 133 4.00 -6.80 -5.14
C SER A 133 3.38 -5.57 -5.80
N LYS A 134 4.13 -4.48 -5.94
CA LYS A 134 3.66 -3.24 -6.59
C LYS A 134 3.32 -3.45 -8.07
N LEU A 135 3.97 -4.41 -8.74
CA LEU A 135 3.66 -4.74 -10.14
C LEU A 135 2.26 -5.33 -10.31
N PHE A 136 1.72 -5.99 -9.29
CA PHE A 136 0.37 -6.58 -9.30
C PHE A 136 -0.73 -5.59 -8.88
N LEU A 137 -0.35 -4.35 -8.54
CA LEU A 137 -1.26 -3.34 -8.03
C LEU A 137 -1.55 -2.26 -9.07
N GLN A 138 -2.75 -1.70 -8.98
CA GLN A 138 -3.11 -0.52 -9.75
C GLN A 138 -2.38 0.71 -9.22
N THR A 139 -2.09 1.67 -10.10
CA THR A 139 -1.27 2.85 -9.78
C THR A 139 -1.84 3.74 -8.68
N HIS A 140 -3.13 3.64 -8.38
CA HIS A 140 -3.73 4.39 -7.27
C HIS A 140 -3.52 3.72 -5.90
N MET A 141 -3.37 2.38 -5.89
CA MET A 141 -3.14 1.59 -4.67
C MET A 141 -1.69 1.66 -4.20
N THR A 142 -0.74 1.92 -5.11
CA THR A 142 0.69 1.91 -4.81
C THR A 142 1.21 3.16 -4.09
N LYS A 143 0.36 4.17 -3.89
CA LYS A 143 0.67 5.29 -2.99
C LYS A 143 0.81 4.82 -1.54
N TYR A 144 0.08 3.78 -1.19
CA TYR A 144 0.21 3.05 0.06
C TYR A 144 1.32 2.02 -0.15
N HIS A 145 2.39 2.07 0.65
CA HIS A 145 3.52 1.18 0.45
C HIS A 145 3.02 -0.27 0.45
N ALA A 146 3.21 -0.98 -0.65
CA ALA A 146 2.81 -2.37 -0.76
C ALA A 146 3.56 -3.16 0.31
N ILE A 147 2.84 -3.69 1.29
CA ILE A 147 3.38 -4.54 2.37
C ILE A 147 4.21 -3.76 3.42
N ASP A 148 3.88 -2.49 3.67
CA ASP A 148 4.33 -1.76 4.88
C ASP A 148 3.18 -1.49 5.86
N ASP A 149 3.45 -0.91 7.03
CA ASP A 149 2.42 -0.60 8.04
C ASP A 149 1.39 0.43 7.53
N SER A 150 1.70 1.15 6.45
CA SER A 150 0.78 2.03 5.73
C SER A 150 0.00 1.34 4.59
N CYS A 151 0.12 0.01 4.46
CA CYS A 151 -0.53 -0.75 3.39
C CYS A 151 -2.03 -0.88 3.65
N ASP A 152 -2.82 -0.44 2.68
CA ASP A 152 -4.26 -0.63 2.67
C ASP A 152 -4.61 -2.12 2.49
N SER A 153 -5.60 -2.61 3.23
CA SER A 153 -6.14 -3.97 3.09
C SER A 153 -6.56 -4.26 1.65
N THR A 154 -7.05 -3.25 0.91
CA THR A 154 -7.44 -3.41 -0.50
C THR A 154 -6.25 -3.79 -1.39
N ALA A 155 -5.07 -3.23 -1.13
CA ALA A 155 -3.85 -3.59 -1.84
C ALA A 155 -3.42 -5.02 -1.51
N LEU A 156 -3.51 -5.43 -0.24
CA LEU A 156 -3.18 -6.80 0.18
C LEU A 156 -4.11 -7.82 -0.50
N LEU A 157 -5.41 -7.55 -0.55
CA LEU A 157 -6.39 -8.38 -1.26
C LEU A 157 -6.12 -8.40 -2.77
N GLY A 158 -5.77 -7.25 -3.36
CA GLY A 158 -5.38 -7.17 -4.77
C GLY A 158 -4.18 -8.06 -5.10
N ILE A 159 -3.17 -8.13 -4.24
CA ILE A 159 -2.02 -9.03 -4.41
C ILE A 159 -2.47 -10.49 -4.41
N ILE A 160 -3.36 -10.87 -3.48
CA ILE A 160 -3.87 -12.24 -3.38
C ILE A 160 -4.62 -12.66 -4.64
N ILE A 161 -5.49 -11.79 -5.16
CA ILE A 161 -6.32 -12.07 -6.35
C ILE A 161 -5.46 -12.24 -7.61
N ASN A 162 -4.36 -11.48 -7.73
CA ASN A 162 -3.56 -11.43 -8.95
C ASN A 162 -2.41 -12.46 -9.02
N ILE A 163 -2.12 -13.18 -7.93
CA ILE A 163 -1.01 -14.14 -7.84
C ILE A 163 -1.55 -15.58 -7.72
N ASN A 164 -1.21 -16.48 -8.66
CA ASN A 164 -1.66 -17.89 -8.57
C ASN A 164 -0.99 -18.75 -7.50
N GLU A 165 0.06 -18.27 -6.84
CA GLU A 165 0.68 -19.04 -5.75
C GLU A 165 -0.25 -19.16 -4.53
N PHE A 166 -1.30 -18.31 -4.46
CA PHE A 166 -2.34 -18.44 -3.46
C PHE A 166 -3.35 -19.53 -3.84
N PRO A 167 -3.91 -20.29 -2.88
CA PRO A 167 -4.98 -21.24 -3.15
C PRO A 167 -6.19 -20.57 -3.81
N THR A 168 -6.85 -21.26 -4.75
CA THR A 168 -8.02 -20.72 -5.47
C THR A 168 -9.16 -20.33 -4.54
N THR A 169 -9.38 -21.09 -3.46
CA THR A 169 -10.36 -20.75 -2.42
C THR A 169 -10.07 -19.41 -1.75
N VAL A 170 -8.79 -19.13 -1.47
CA VAL A 170 -8.35 -17.86 -0.87
C VAL A 170 -8.54 -16.72 -1.87
N GLN A 171 -8.25 -16.93 -3.16
CA GLN A 171 -8.48 -15.93 -4.20
C GLN A 171 -9.96 -15.59 -4.38
N THR A 172 -10.85 -16.61 -4.43
CA THR A 172 -12.30 -16.39 -4.54
C THR A 172 -12.83 -15.63 -3.34
N ASN A 173 -12.42 -16.01 -2.13
CA ASN A 173 -12.83 -15.31 -0.91
C ASN A 173 -12.31 -13.86 -0.89
N ALA A 174 -11.05 -13.64 -1.28
CA ALA A 174 -10.47 -12.30 -1.39
C ALA A 174 -11.23 -11.43 -2.39
N TYR A 175 -11.64 -12.00 -3.54
CA TYR A 175 -12.46 -11.31 -4.53
C TYR A 175 -13.84 -10.93 -3.95
N THR A 176 -14.49 -11.83 -3.21
CA THR A 176 -15.77 -11.53 -2.54
C THR A 176 -15.64 -10.41 -1.52
N VAL A 177 -14.61 -10.43 -0.68
CA VAL A 177 -14.36 -9.39 0.33
C VAL A 177 -14.03 -8.05 -0.34
N SER A 178 -13.26 -8.06 -1.43
CA SER A 178 -12.90 -6.86 -2.19
C SER A 178 -14.09 -6.16 -2.87
N ILE A 179 -15.24 -6.81 -3.02
CA ILE A 179 -16.47 -6.17 -3.53
C ILE A 179 -17.21 -5.42 -2.42
N ILE A 180 -17.00 -5.82 -1.17
CA ILE A 180 -17.70 -5.29 0.01
C ILE A 180 -16.94 -4.11 0.63
N CYS A 181 -15.61 -4.09 0.48
CA CYS A 181 -14.74 -2.98 0.89
C CYS A 181 -14.66 -1.89 -0.19
#